data_AF-A0ABD5DV70-F1
#
_entry.id   AF-A0ABD5DV70-F1
#
_cell.length_a   1.000
_cell.length_b   1.000
_cell.length_c   1.000
_cell.angle_alpha   90.00
_cell.angle_beta   90.00
_cell.angle_gamma   90.00
#
_symmetry.space_group_name_H-M   'P 1'
#
loop_
_entity.id
_entity.type
_entity.pdbx_description
1 polymer ?
#
loop_
_entity_poly.entity_id
_entity_poly.type
_entity_poly.pdbx_seq_one_letter_code
_entity_poly.pdbx_strand_id
1 'polypeptide(L)'
;THDNVGLAFDTGHAFVAGVEIPRVLHKYGHRIRHLHLKDVRPQVLGRLYRENLSFNEAVRAGLFTIPGDGCIDYAPILDFVRDSDYRG
;
A
#
# COMPACT_ATOMS: atom_id res chain seq x y z
N THR A 1 -2.95 21.46 0.40
CA THR A 1 -1.71 21.35 -0.40
C THR A 1 -1.96 21.93 -1.77
N HIS A 2 -0.96 22.50 -2.45
CA HIS A 2 -1.11 23.05 -3.80
C HIS A 2 -1.42 21.94 -4.82
N ASP A 3 -1.94 22.30 -5.99
CA ASP A 3 -2.30 21.38 -7.08
C ASP A 3 -1.08 20.78 -7.80
N ASN A 4 0.11 21.30 -7.53
CA ASN A 4 1.37 20.88 -8.17
C ASN A 4 2.04 19.70 -7.43
N VAL A 5 1.44 19.21 -6.34
CA VAL A 5 1.99 18.12 -5.53
C VAL A 5 1.02 16.93 -5.56
N GLY A 6 1.45 15.76 -6.02
CA GLY A 6 0.62 14.55 -6.04
C GLY A 6 0.80 13.67 -4.79
N LEU A 7 -0.11 12.72 -4.60
CA LEU A 7 0.12 11.57 -3.73
C LEU A 7 0.67 10.40 -4.58
N ALA A 8 1.85 9.90 -4.20
CA ALA A 8 2.32 8.58 -4.62
C ALA A 8 1.83 7.58 -3.56
N PHE A 9 0.80 6.81 -3.90
CA PHE A 9 0.18 5.89 -2.97
C PHE A 9 0.81 4.50 -3.09
N ASP A 10 1.49 4.07 -2.03
CA ASP A 10 2.14 2.77 -1.91
C ASP A 10 1.33 1.86 -0.99
N THR A 11 0.82 0.76 -1.55
CA THR A 11 -0.09 -0.15 -0.84
C THR A 11 0.60 -0.88 0.31
N GLY A 12 1.87 -1.25 0.14
CA GLY A 12 2.62 -2.02 1.13
C GLY A 12 2.95 -1.18 2.34
N HIS A 13 3.45 0.04 2.12
CA HIS A 13 3.73 0.97 3.21
C HIS A 13 2.46 1.37 3.97
N ALA A 14 1.36 1.64 3.26
CA ALA A 14 0.08 1.95 3.89
C ALA A 14 -0.40 0.79 4.77
N PHE A 15 -0.37 -0.44 4.25
CA PHE A 15 -0.82 -1.62 4.99
C PHE A 15 0.01 -1.89 6.24
N VAL A 16 1.35 -1.85 6.14
CA VAL A 16 2.25 -2.02 7.30
C VAL A 16 2.08 -0.92 8.34
N ALA A 17 1.64 0.28 7.94
CA ALA A 17 1.32 1.37 8.86
C ALA A 17 -0.09 1.25 9.48
N GLY A 18 -0.84 0.18 9.18
CA GLY A 18 -2.22 -0.01 9.67
C GLY A 18 -3.23 0.95 9.01
N VAL A 19 -2.93 1.42 7.80
CA VAL A 19 -3.81 2.34 7.08
C VAL A 19 -4.89 1.56 6.34
N GLU A 20 -6.15 1.94 6.58
CA GLU A 20 -7.31 1.46 5.84
C GLU A 20 -7.28 1.98 4.40
N ILE A 21 -6.79 1.15 3.47
CA ILE A 21 -6.62 1.50 2.05
C ILE A 21 -7.91 2.06 1.42
N PRO A 22 -9.10 1.44 1.58
CA PRO A 22 -10.34 1.96 0.98
C PRO A 22 -10.66 3.38 1.45
N ARG A 23 -10.34 3.71 2.71
CA ARG A 23 -10.56 5.04 3.27
C ARG A 23 -9.64 6.09 2.63
N VAL A 24 -8.40 5.72 2.31
CA VAL A 24 -7.46 6.60 1.59
C VAL A 24 -7.94 6.82 0.17
N LEU A 25 -8.34 5.77 -0.54
CA LEU A 25 -8.85 5.87 -1.91
C LEU A 25 -10.09 6.79 -1.96
N HIS A 26 -11.03 6.60 -1.03
CA HIS A 26 -12.22 7.44 -0.94
C HIS A 26 -11.89 8.92 -0.65
N LYS A 27 -11.03 9.17 0.34
CA LYS A 27 -10.75 10.55 0.81
C LYS A 27 -9.78 11.31 -0.09
N TYR A 28 -8.76 10.63 -0.61
CA TYR A 28 -7.61 11.23 -1.28
C TYR A 28 -7.38 10.71 -2.70
N GLY A 29 -8.26 9.86 -3.24
CA GLY A 29 -8.13 9.31 -4.59
C GLY A 29 -7.88 10.37 -5.68
N HIS A 30 -8.58 11.50 -5.59
CA HIS A 30 -8.41 12.65 -6.50
C HIS A 30 -7.00 13.28 -6.48
N ARG A 31 -6.18 12.99 -5.47
CA ARG A 31 -4.79 13.46 -5.35
C ARG A 31 -3.77 12.43 -5.81
N ILE A 32 -4.17 11.18 -6.02
CA ILE A 32 -3.27 10.10 -6.41
C ILE A 32 -2.78 10.35 -7.83
N ARG A 33 -1.46 10.49 -7.97
CA ARG A 33 -0.78 10.65 -9.27
C ARG A 33 0.04 9.43 -9.66
N HIS A 34 0.36 8.57 -8.68
CA HIS A 34 1.12 7.35 -8.92
C HIS A 34 0.70 6.26 -7.93
N LEU A 35 0.54 5.04 -8.41
CA LEU A 35 0.28 3.85 -7.61
C LEU A 35 1.52 2.96 -7.59
N HIS A 36 2.01 2.61 -6.41
CA HIS A 36 3.05 1.60 -6.24
C HIS A 36 2.41 0.36 -5.60
N LEU A 37 2.17 -0.65 -6.43
CA LEU A 37 1.55 -1.89 -6.00
C LEU A 37 2.60 -2.79 -5.36
N LYS A 38 2.56 -2.87 -4.04
CA LYS A 38 3.47 -3.63 -3.19
C LYS A 38 2.65 -4.40 -2.17
N ASP A 39 2.74 -5.71 -2.21
CA ASP A 39 2.00 -6.59 -1.30
C ASP A 39 2.86 -6.94 -0.08
N VAL A 40 2.26 -7.55 0.94
CA VAL A 40 2.89 -7.82 2.23
C VAL A 40 2.72 -9.30 2.60
N ARG A 41 3.82 -9.97 2.95
CA ARG A 41 3.78 -11.34 3.45
C ARG A 41 3.37 -11.36 4.93
N PRO A 42 2.24 -11.99 5.30
CA PRO A 42 1.71 -11.90 6.67
C PRO A 42 2.63 -12.54 7.72
N GLN A 43 3.38 -13.59 7.35
CA GLN A 43 4.30 -14.27 8.25
C GLN A 43 5.46 -13.34 8.68
N VAL A 44 6.00 -12.56 7.73
CA VAL A 44 7.09 -11.61 8.01
C VAL A 44 6.55 -10.38 8.73
N LEU A 45 5.34 -9.91 8.41
CA LEU A 45 4.69 -8.81 9.13
C LEU A 45 4.45 -9.16 10.61
N GLY A 46 3.91 -10.35 10.89
CA GLY A 46 3.73 -10.82 12.26
C GLY A 46 5.06 -11.00 13.00
N ARG A 47 6.14 -11.35 12.29
CA ARG A 47 7.49 -11.39 12.86
C ARG A 47 8.01 -9.99 13.18
N LEU A 48 7.85 -9.03 12.28
CA LEU A 48 8.24 -7.63 12.48
C LEU A 48 7.67 -7.08 13.80
N TYR A 49 6.37 -7.28 14.07
CA TYR A 49 5.76 -6.75 15.29
C TYR A 49 6.16 -7.53 16.55
N ARG A 50 6.23 -8.87 16.48
CA ARG A 50 6.58 -9.70 17.64
C ARG A 50 8.03 -9.53 18.07
N GLU A 51 8.95 -9.41 17.11
CA GLU A 51 10.39 -9.33 17.36
C GLU A 51 10.92 -7.88 17.35
N ASN A 52 10.04 -6.89 17.11
CA ASN A 52 10.40 -5.48 16.99
C ASN A 52 11.55 -5.24 15.98
N LEU A 53 11.44 -5.88 14.82
CA LEU A 53 12.45 -5.75 13.76
C LEU A 53 12.48 -4.31 13.25
N SER A 54 13.66 -3.83 12.88
CA SER A 54 13.75 -2.61 12.09
C SER A 54 13.10 -2.80 10.72
N PHE A 55 12.71 -1.69 10.09
CA PHE A 55 12.15 -1.71 8.74
C PHE A 55 13.08 -2.42 7.75
N ASN A 56 14.37 -2.11 7.77
CA ASN A 56 15.35 -2.71 6.86
C ASN A 56 15.53 -4.22 7.09
N GLU A 57 15.49 -4.68 8.35
CA GLU A 57 15.55 -6.12 8.65
C GLU A 57 14.33 -6.86 8.10
N ALA A 58 13.13 -6.31 8.28
CA ALA A 58 11.92 -6.92 7.75
C ALA A 58 11.89 -6.92 6.22
N VAL A 59 12.33 -5.84 5.56
CA VAL A 59 12.48 -5.79 4.10
C VAL A 59 13.44 -6.87 3.62
N ARG A 60 14.62 -7.01 4.25
CA ARG A 60 15.59 -8.07 3.92
C ARG A 60 15.07 -9.47 4.22
N ALA A 61 14.17 -9.61 5.20
CA ALA A 61 13.48 -10.85 5.50
C ALA A 61 12.30 -11.14 4.54
N GLY A 62 12.06 -10.29 3.54
CA GLY A 62 11.04 -10.51 2.51
C GLY A 62 9.64 -10.00 2.89
N LEU A 63 9.55 -8.94 3.70
CA LEU A 63 8.27 -8.34 4.10
C LEU A 63 7.39 -7.99 2.90
N PHE A 64 7.98 -7.36 1.88
CA PHE A 64 7.27 -6.94 0.69
C PHE A 64 7.38 -7.96 -0.44
N THR A 65 6.32 -8.06 -1.23
CA THR A 65 6.22 -8.96 -2.38
C THR A 65 5.34 -8.36 -3.49
N ILE A 66 5.15 -9.12 -4.57
CA ILE A 66 4.29 -8.77 -5.69
C ILE A 66 2.80 -8.98 -5.32
N PRO A 67 1.86 -8.21 -5.89
CA PRO A 67 0.43 -8.43 -5.70
C PRO A 67 0.01 -9.88 -5.97
N GLY A 68 -0.73 -10.46 -5.03
CA GLY A 68 -1.22 -11.85 -5.12
C GLY A 68 -0.31 -12.89 -4.46
N ASP A 69 0.90 -12.51 -4.04
CA ASP A 69 1.79 -13.32 -3.20
C ASP A 69 1.78 -12.88 -1.72
N GLY A 70 0.92 -11.94 -1.35
CA GLY A 70 0.77 -11.44 0.02
C GLY A 70 -0.67 -11.50 0.51
N CYS A 71 -1.03 -10.54 1.36
CA CYS A 71 -2.33 -10.51 2.05
C CYS A 71 -3.09 -9.19 1.94
N ILE A 72 -2.66 -8.25 1.09
CA ILE A 72 -3.45 -7.04 0.81
C ILE A 72 -4.63 -7.39 -0.09
N ASP A 73 -5.82 -6.92 0.27
CA ASP A 73 -6.98 -6.94 -0.64
C ASP A 73 -6.85 -5.84 -1.69
N TYR A 74 -6.64 -6.26 -2.94
CA TYR A 74 -6.50 -5.35 -4.08
C TYR A 74 -7.82 -4.99 -4.76
N ALA A 75 -8.94 -5.64 -4.44
CA ALA A 75 -10.22 -5.34 -5.08
C ALA A 75 -10.60 -3.84 -5.00
N PRO A 76 -10.50 -3.16 -3.83
CA PRO A 76 -10.81 -1.73 -3.74
C PRO A 76 -9.88 -0.84 -4.59
N ILE A 77 -8.63 -1.24 -4.79
CA ILE A 77 -7.66 -0.50 -5.60
C ILE A 77 -7.99 -0.66 -7.09
N LEU A 78 -8.36 -1.87 -7.51
CA LEU A 78 -8.79 -2.14 -8.88
C LEU A 78 -10.10 -1.43 -9.22
N ASP A 79 -11.07 -1.43 -8.29
CA ASP A 79 -12.31 -0.66 -8.41
C ASP A 79 -12.01 0.83 -8.56
N PHE A 80 -11.13 1.38 -7.73
CA PHE A 80 -10.69 2.77 -7.85
C PHE A 80 -10.08 3.08 -9.23
N VAL A 81 -9.19 2.23 -9.73
CA VAL A 81 -8.56 2.45 -11.05
C VAL A 81 -9.58 2.36 -12.18
N ARG A 82 -10.55 1.44 -12.08
CA ARG A 82 -11.58 1.21 -13.09
C ARG A 82 -12.64 2.31 -13.12
N ASP A 83 -13.07 2.78 -11.96
CA ASP A 83 -14.26 3.61 -11.81
C ASP A 83 -13.93 5.11 -11.66
N SER A 84 -12.66 5.47 -11.46
CA SER A 84 -12.22 6.87 -11.36
C SER A 84 -11.54 7.37 -12.64
N ASP A 85 -11.32 8.68 -12.72
CA ASP A 85 -10.54 9.31 -13.79
C ASP A 85 -9.02 9.14 -13.63
N TYR A 86 -8.56 8.23 -12.76
CA TYR A 86 -7.13 7.96 -12.59
C TYR A 86 -6.50 7.47 -13.91
N ARG A 87 -5.43 8.16 -14.33
CA ARG A 87 -4.62 7.81 -15.49
C ARG A 87 -3.16 7.94 -15.09
N GLY A 88 -2.45 6.81 -15.08
CA GLY A 88 -1.06 6.72 -14.67
C GLY A 88 -0.35 5.55 -15.31
#